data_AF-A0A920CG91-F1
#
_entry.id   AF-A0A920CG91-F1
#
_cell.length_a   1.000
_cell.length_b   1.000
_cell.length_c   1.000
_cell.angle_alpha   90.00
_cell.angle_beta   90.00
_cell.angle_gamma   90.00
#
_symmetry.space_group_name_H-M   'P 1'
#
loop_
_entity.id
_entity.type
_entity.pdbx_description
1 polymer ?
#
loop_
_entity_poly.entity_id
_entity_poly.type
_entity_poly.pdbx_seq_one_letter_code
_entity_poly.pdbx_strand_id
1 'polypeptide(L)'
;MLHVNWRTVFFYSPRTMLTHARTFVENILQKVIQAEKLPEEQRSGFLEKIDLLNKSELLTPEIRNDLHSVRKLGNEAAHDTRMFRYSEALSSWESIYRIVKWYIEVYGPVSLDFPNYQDPSTQKNPSLGIVEIQERLKAVEELLVSSLRKTKVESESLAAEEAAIAISVSEAITPGLTTVRTITYKDQYVDIPYFLRDAFLLPQRFEKSETFLIRLGAEQQARIMSELPNNLEGLNRYTKRYNEKHEGIFFEELKQYIEEEKNRRRLMLERPGELFFFFKDDYIVVTEELSQILLNTEEFTGFPNLLKQLNEDQMTRVEHLPKELVILAKYNNVGISTVEKLFRQLKEKQKENMNI
;
A
#
# COMPACT_ATOMS: atom_id res chain seq x y z
N MET A 1 -18.96 -19.46 11.24
CA MET A 1 -18.55 -18.59 12.37
C MET A 1 -17.72 -17.44 11.80
N LEU A 2 -18.38 -16.42 11.24
CA LEU A 2 -17.72 -15.22 10.70
C LEU A 2 -17.79 -14.15 11.79
N HIS A 3 -16.76 -14.09 12.65
CA HIS A 3 -16.56 -13.02 13.62
C HIS A 3 -15.46 -12.07 13.11
N VAL A 4 -15.61 -11.61 11.87
CA VAL A 4 -14.90 -10.41 11.39
C VAL A 4 -15.94 -9.31 11.41
N ASN A 5 -15.78 -8.40 12.36
CA ASN A 5 -16.66 -7.26 12.55
C ASN A 5 -16.39 -6.28 11.40
N TRP A 6 -17.01 -6.54 10.24
CA TRP A 6 -16.77 -5.89 8.94
C TRP A 6 -17.02 -4.38 8.98
N ARG A 7 -17.85 -3.91 9.92
CA ARG A 7 -18.07 -2.48 10.16
C ARG A 7 -16.84 -1.73 10.66
N THR A 8 -15.88 -2.40 11.31
CA THR A 8 -14.71 -1.76 11.96
C THR A 8 -13.48 -1.68 11.07
N VAL A 9 -13.27 -2.62 10.14
CA VAL A 9 -12.11 -2.63 9.23
C VAL A 9 -12.25 -1.58 8.12
N PHE A 10 -13.49 -1.21 7.80
CA PHE A 10 -13.86 -0.34 6.68
C PHE A 10 -13.33 1.10 6.76
N PHE A 11 -13.11 1.62 7.98
CA PHE A 11 -12.87 3.07 8.16
C PHE A 11 -11.42 3.50 8.09
N TYR A 12 -10.50 2.59 8.37
CA TYR A 12 -9.15 3.02 8.66
C TYR A 12 -8.32 3.16 7.39
N SER A 13 -8.51 2.31 6.36
CA SER A 13 -7.68 2.32 5.15
C SER A 13 -8.50 2.18 3.85
N PRO A 14 -8.51 3.22 2.99
CA PRO A 14 -9.14 3.14 1.66
C PRO A 14 -8.58 2.00 0.81
N ARG A 15 -7.27 1.79 0.85
CA ARG A 15 -6.60 0.70 0.12
C ARG A 15 -7.04 -0.68 0.59
N THR A 16 -7.10 -0.89 1.91
CA THR A 16 -7.51 -2.17 2.50
C THR A 16 -8.97 -2.48 2.15
N MET A 17 -9.84 -1.46 2.21
CA MET A 17 -11.21 -1.56 1.74
C MET A 17 -11.28 -2.01 0.27
N LEU A 18 -10.52 -1.39 -0.62
CA LEU A 18 -10.51 -1.71 -2.07
C LEU A 18 -10.01 -3.13 -2.35
N THR A 19 -8.95 -3.57 -1.66
CA THR A 19 -8.40 -4.92 -1.82
C THR A 19 -9.39 -5.98 -1.32
N HIS A 20 -10.00 -5.79 -0.15
CA HIS A 20 -11.00 -6.72 0.36
C HIS A 20 -12.30 -6.70 -0.43
N ALA A 21 -12.71 -5.53 -0.94
CA ALA A 21 -13.87 -5.40 -1.81
C ALA A 21 -13.77 -6.33 -3.02
N ARG A 22 -12.60 -6.34 -3.67
CA ARG A 22 -12.32 -7.24 -4.79
C ARG A 22 -12.47 -8.70 -4.40
N THR A 23 -11.80 -9.16 -3.35
CA THR A 23 -11.87 -10.57 -2.92
C THR A 23 -13.28 -10.99 -2.51
N PHE A 24 -14.02 -10.09 -1.84
CA PHE A 24 -15.38 -10.35 -1.42
C PHE A 24 -16.32 -10.52 -2.62
N VAL A 25 -16.26 -9.62 -3.59
CA VAL A 25 -17.07 -9.68 -4.81
C VAL A 25 -16.70 -10.90 -5.66
N GLU A 26 -15.42 -11.23 -5.76
CA GLU A 26 -14.96 -12.43 -6.47
C GLU A 26 -15.54 -13.73 -5.87
N ASN A 27 -15.64 -13.81 -4.54
CA ASN A 27 -16.29 -14.92 -3.86
C ASN A 27 -17.81 -14.98 -4.11
N ILE A 28 -18.48 -13.83 -4.25
CA ILE A 28 -19.90 -13.79 -4.63
C ILE A 28 -20.08 -14.37 -6.02
N LEU A 29 -19.27 -13.93 -7.00
CA LEU A 29 -19.35 -14.46 -8.37
C LEU A 29 -19.09 -15.97 -8.42
N GLN A 30 -18.14 -16.45 -7.63
CA GLN A 30 -17.88 -17.90 -7.54
C GLN A 30 -19.11 -18.67 -7.05
N LYS A 31 -19.85 -18.14 -6.07
CA LYS A 31 -21.11 -18.76 -5.62
C LYS A 31 -22.20 -18.72 -6.69
N VAL A 32 -22.28 -17.64 -7.45
CA VAL A 32 -23.23 -17.51 -8.58
C VAL A 32 -22.95 -18.58 -9.64
N ILE A 33 -21.68 -18.71 -10.07
CA ILE A 33 -21.24 -19.71 -11.05
C ILE A 33 -21.58 -21.14 -10.57
N GLN A 34 -21.39 -21.43 -9.29
CA GLN A 34 -21.75 -22.72 -8.69
C GLN A 34 -23.26 -22.96 -8.66
N ALA A 35 -24.05 -21.93 -8.35
CA ALA A 35 -25.52 -22.03 -8.33
C ALA A 35 -26.09 -22.30 -9.74
N GLU A 36 -25.53 -21.63 -10.75
CA GLU A 36 -25.92 -21.75 -12.15
C GLU A 36 -25.30 -22.97 -12.86
N LYS A 37 -24.44 -23.73 -12.17
CA LYS A 37 -23.74 -24.93 -12.70
C LYS A 37 -22.97 -24.65 -14.00
N LEU A 38 -22.41 -23.45 -14.13
CA LEU A 38 -21.63 -23.07 -15.30
C LEU A 38 -20.27 -23.80 -15.27
N PRO A 39 -19.69 -24.13 -16.45
CA PRO A 39 -18.38 -24.75 -16.51
C PRO A 39 -17.32 -23.78 -15.99
N GLU A 40 -16.80 -24.02 -14.78
CA GLU A 40 -15.73 -23.23 -14.18
C GLU A 40 -14.38 -23.91 -14.53
N GLU A 41 -13.54 -23.26 -15.34
CA GLU A 41 -12.13 -23.67 -15.41
C GLU A 41 -11.47 -23.40 -14.05
N GLN A 42 -10.74 -24.39 -13.53
CA GLN A 42 -10.07 -24.36 -12.20
C GLN A 42 -9.11 -23.17 -11.97
N ARG A 43 -8.87 -22.32 -12.97
CA ARG A 43 -7.98 -21.16 -12.93
C ARG A 43 -8.57 -19.90 -13.57
N SER A 44 -9.90 -19.77 -13.59
CA SER A 44 -10.54 -18.55 -14.09
C SER A 44 -10.31 -17.37 -13.13
N GLY A 45 -9.62 -16.34 -13.60
CA GLY A 45 -9.41 -15.08 -12.92
C GLY A 45 -10.68 -14.22 -12.86
N PHE A 46 -10.65 -13.16 -12.05
CA PHE A 46 -11.83 -12.32 -11.79
C PHE A 46 -12.44 -11.70 -13.07
N LEU A 47 -11.62 -11.33 -14.07
CA LEU A 47 -12.12 -10.80 -15.34
C LEU A 47 -12.88 -11.87 -16.14
N GLU A 48 -12.30 -13.07 -16.24
CA GLU A 48 -12.90 -14.20 -16.96
C GLU A 48 -14.24 -14.62 -16.36
N LYS A 49 -14.37 -14.56 -15.02
CA LYS A 49 -15.65 -14.80 -14.32
C LYS A 49 -16.72 -13.75 -14.67
N ILE A 50 -16.35 -12.47 -14.76
CA ILE A 50 -17.27 -11.41 -15.17
C ILE A 50 -17.72 -11.63 -16.63
N ASP A 51 -16.77 -11.93 -17.52
CA ASP A 51 -17.07 -12.14 -18.93
C ASP A 51 -17.93 -13.40 -19.17
N LEU A 52 -17.71 -14.46 -18.40
CA LEU A 52 -18.52 -15.68 -18.42
C LEU A 52 -19.97 -15.39 -18.02
N LEU A 53 -20.18 -14.70 -16.90
CA LEU A 53 -21.53 -14.33 -16.43
C LEU A 53 -22.23 -13.34 -17.37
N ASN A 54 -21.47 -12.45 -18.01
CA ASN A 54 -22.01 -11.52 -19.00
C ASN A 54 -22.42 -12.24 -20.30
N LYS A 55 -21.66 -13.24 -20.75
CA LYS A 55 -22.03 -14.10 -21.90
C LYS A 55 -23.26 -14.95 -21.63
N SER A 56 -23.47 -15.35 -20.38
CA SER A 56 -24.68 -16.05 -19.94
C SER A 56 -25.88 -15.14 -19.73
N GLU A 57 -25.78 -13.83 -20.02
CA GLU A 57 -26.83 -12.82 -19.87
C GLU A 57 -27.37 -12.68 -18.42
N LEU A 58 -26.58 -13.09 -17.42
CA LEU A 58 -26.96 -13.03 -16.00
C LEU A 58 -26.68 -11.66 -15.35
N LEU A 59 -25.89 -10.81 -16.03
CA LEU A 59 -25.46 -9.51 -15.51
C LEU A 59 -26.18 -8.37 -16.23
N THR A 60 -26.74 -7.44 -15.46
CA THR A 60 -27.20 -6.16 -15.99
C THR A 60 -25.99 -5.25 -16.30
N PRO A 61 -26.10 -4.28 -17.23
CA PRO A 61 -25.01 -3.40 -17.59
C PRO A 61 -24.45 -2.62 -16.39
N GLU A 62 -25.33 -2.24 -15.47
CA GLU A 62 -25.00 -1.51 -14.24
C GLU A 62 -24.14 -2.35 -13.30
N ILE A 63 -24.56 -3.59 -13.01
CA ILE A 63 -23.82 -4.51 -12.15
C ILE A 63 -22.49 -4.90 -12.79
N ARG A 64 -22.45 -5.09 -14.11
CA ARG A 64 -21.20 -5.33 -14.84
C ARG A 64 -20.21 -4.17 -14.66
N ASN A 65 -20.67 -2.92 -14.78
CA ASN A 65 -19.83 -1.75 -14.58
C ASN A 65 -19.32 -1.65 -13.14
N ASP A 66 -20.15 -1.97 -12.16
CA ASP A 66 -19.74 -2.04 -10.75
C ASP A 66 -18.68 -3.13 -10.52
N LEU A 67 -18.85 -4.32 -11.10
CA LEU A 67 -17.90 -5.42 -11.02
C LEU A 67 -16.54 -5.05 -11.63
N HIS A 68 -16.54 -4.42 -12.81
CA HIS A 68 -15.30 -3.93 -13.43
C HIS A 68 -14.64 -2.80 -12.63
N SER A 69 -15.44 -1.92 -12.00
CA SER A 69 -14.94 -0.81 -11.18
C SER A 69 -14.24 -1.34 -9.92
N VAL A 70 -14.88 -2.26 -9.19
CA VAL A 70 -14.29 -2.93 -8.02
C VAL A 70 -13.05 -3.73 -8.41
N ARG A 71 -13.07 -4.43 -9.56
CA ARG A 71 -11.89 -5.14 -10.08
C ARG A 71 -10.73 -4.18 -10.34
N LYS A 72 -10.97 -3.08 -11.04
CA LYS A 72 -9.92 -2.13 -11.42
C LYS A 72 -9.32 -1.46 -10.19
N LEU A 73 -10.15 -0.89 -9.33
CA LEU A 73 -9.69 -0.23 -8.11
C LEU A 73 -9.04 -1.19 -7.11
N GLY A 74 -9.54 -2.43 -7.00
CA GLY A 74 -8.92 -3.46 -6.17
C GLY A 74 -7.61 -4.01 -6.73
N ASN A 75 -7.44 -4.08 -8.06
CA ASN A 75 -6.15 -4.40 -8.68
C ASN A 75 -5.13 -3.29 -8.44
N GLU A 76 -5.54 -2.04 -8.66
CA GLU A 76 -4.71 -0.86 -8.38
C GLU A 76 -4.33 -0.86 -6.89
N ALA A 77 -5.26 -1.09 -5.98
CA ALA A 77 -5.00 -1.15 -4.54
C ALA A 77 -4.10 -2.33 -4.10
N ALA A 78 -4.01 -3.39 -4.89
CA ALA A 78 -3.14 -4.53 -4.60
C ALA A 78 -1.72 -4.37 -5.16
N HIS A 79 -1.53 -3.56 -6.21
CA HIS A 79 -0.27 -3.51 -6.97
C HIS A 79 0.38 -2.11 -7.02
N ASP A 80 -0.40 -1.04 -6.99
CA ASP A 80 0.08 0.34 -7.04
C ASP A 80 0.52 0.77 -5.64
N THR A 81 1.54 1.62 -5.51
CA THR A 81 2.00 2.20 -4.23
C THR A 81 1.36 3.57 -3.94
N ARG A 82 0.50 4.08 -4.83
CA ARG A 82 -0.17 5.39 -4.67
C ARG A 82 -1.05 5.47 -3.42
N MET A 83 -1.21 6.68 -2.87
CA MET A 83 -2.21 6.90 -1.83
C MET A 83 -3.62 6.89 -2.45
N PHE A 84 -4.51 6.05 -1.93
CA PHE A 84 -5.91 5.98 -2.36
C PHE A 84 -6.77 6.95 -1.55
N ARG A 85 -7.65 7.67 -2.23
CA ARG A 85 -8.58 8.62 -1.61
C ARG A 85 -9.72 7.87 -0.95
N TYR A 86 -10.25 8.43 0.14
CA TYR A 86 -11.44 7.88 0.81
C TYR A 86 -12.67 7.86 -0.11
N SER A 87 -12.77 8.80 -1.05
CA SER A 87 -13.82 8.82 -2.07
C SER A 87 -13.79 7.59 -2.98
N GLU A 88 -12.60 7.08 -3.35
CA GLU A 88 -12.47 5.88 -4.19
C GLU A 88 -12.96 4.63 -3.44
N ALA A 89 -12.68 4.56 -2.14
CA ALA A 89 -13.19 3.51 -1.27
C ALA A 89 -14.71 3.61 -1.08
N LEU A 90 -15.26 4.81 -0.87
CA LEU A 90 -16.72 5.02 -0.80
C LEU A 90 -17.42 4.61 -2.09
N SER A 91 -16.91 4.98 -3.26
CA SER A 91 -17.49 4.55 -4.53
C SER A 91 -17.49 3.03 -4.68
N SER A 92 -16.41 2.36 -4.25
CA SER A 92 -16.36 0.90 -4.25
C SER A 92 -17.32 0.28 -3.22
N TRP A 93 -17.58 0.95 -2.10
CA TRP A 93 -18.55 0.50 -1.10
C TRP A 93 -19.96 0.50 -1.67
N GLU A 94 -20.31 1.56 -2.38
CA GLU A 94 -21.58 1.70 -3.07
C GLU A 94 -21.76 0.62 -4.15
N SER A 95 -20.71 0.37 -4.96
CA SER A 95 -20.70 -0.73 -5.94
C SER A 95 -20.89 -2.09 -5.27
N ILE A 96 -20.22 -2.37 -4.14
CA ILE A 96 -20.41 -3.63 -3.39
C ILE A 96 -21.86 -3.76 -2.93
N TYR A 97 -22.45 -2.70 -2.38
CA TYR A 97 -23.84 -2.72 -1.94
C TYR A 97 -24.78 -3.09 -3.09
N ARG A 98 -24.61 -2.49 -4.27
CA ARG A 98 -25.40 -2.81 -5.47
C ARG A 98 -25.22 -4.26 -5.91
N ILE A 99 -23.98 -4.76 -5.92
CA ILE A 99 -23.67 -6.16 -6.27
C ILE A 99 -24.31 -7.14 -5.27
N VAL A 100 -24.22 -6.85 -3.97
CA VAL A 100 -24.80 -7.70 -2.91
C VAL A 100 -26.33 -7.67 -2.97
N LYS A 101 -26.92 -6.50 -3.20
CA LYS A 101 -28.36 -6.36 -3.38
C LYS A 101 -28.85 -7.22 -4.55
N TRP A 102 -28.20 -7.10 -5.71
CA TRP A 102 -28.48 -7.94 -6.87
C TRP A 102 -28.35 -9.43 -6.55
N TYR A 103 -27.28 -9.84 -5.88
CA TYR A 103 -27.07 -11.24 -5.51
C TYR A 103 -28.20 -11.78 -4.62
N ILE A 104 -28.68 -11.00 -3.66
CA ILE A 104 -29.77 -11.39 -2.76
C ILE A 104 -31.12 -11.38 -3.48
N GLU A 105 -31.36 -10.43 -4.40
CA GLU A 105 -32.60 -10.41 -5.19
C GLU A 105 -32.71 -11.62 -6.12
N VAL A 106 -31.59 -12.09 -6.68
CA VAL A 106 -31.58 -13.21 -7.63
C VAL A 106 -31.48 -14.58 -6.91
N TYR A 107 -30.65 -14.69 -5.88
CA TYR A 107 -30.32 -15.98 -5.23
C TYR A 107 -30.77 -16.08 -3.77
N GLY A 108 -31.32 -15.01 -3.20
CA GLY A 108 -31.75 -14.96 -1.80
C GLY A 108 -33.21 -15.39 -1.58
N PRO A 109 -33.60 -15.64 -0.32
CA PRO A 109 -34.99 -15.88 0.05
C PRO A 109 -35.90 -14.68 -0.27
N VAL A 110 -37.07 -14.95 -0.87
CA VAL A 110 -38.08 -13.94 -1.31
C VAL A 110 -38.63 -13.07 -0.17
N SER A 111 -38.38 -13.42 1.10
CA SER A 111 -38.89 -12.72 2.28
C SER A 111 -37.89 -11.78 2.97
N LEU A 112 -36.73 -11.49 2.37
CA LEU A 112 -35.72 -10.60 2.94
C LEU A 112 -35.89 -9.16 2.45
N ASP A 113 -36.22 -8.27 3.38
CA ASP A 113 -36.19 -6.83 3.14
C ASP A 113 -34.73 -6.34 3.26
N PHE A 114 -34.10 -5.99 2.14
CA PHE A 114 -32.69 -5.58 2.13
C PHE A 114 -32.56 -4.13 2.62
N PRO A 115 -31.73 -3.86 3.65
CA PRO A 115 -31.64 -2.53 4.23
C PRO A 115 -31.15 -1.51 3.20
N ASN A 116 -31.73 -0.31 3.22
CA ASN A 116 -31.29 0.79 2.37
C ASN A 116 -29.80 1.09 2.57
N TYR A 117 -29.14 1.50 1.49
CA TYR A 117 -27.74 1.91 1.51
C TYR A 117 -27.52 2.97 2.59
N GLN A 118 -26.54 2.72 3.44
CA GLN A 118 -26.04 3.69 4.38
C GLN A 118 -24.54 3.80 4.18
N ASP A 119 -24.08 5.04 4.02
CA ASP A 119 -22.67 5.32 4.10
C ASP A 119 -22.13 4.77 5.43
N PRO A 120 -20.89 4.28 5.43
CA PRO A 120 -20.29 3.80 6.64
C PRO A 120 -20.22 5.00 7.60
N SER A 121 -20.99 4.95 8.70
CA SER A 121 -20.94 5.90 9.82
C SER A 121 -19.72 5.63 10.71
N THR A 122 -18.87 6.64 10.94
CA THR A 122 -17.73 6.57 11.87
C THR A 122 -18.21 6.33 13.31
N GLN A 123 -18.42 5.08 13.72
CA GLN A 123 -18.83 4.79 15.09
C GLN A 123 -17.63 4.94 16.05
N LYS A 124 -17.64 6.08 16.75
CA LYS A 124 -17.09 6.37 18.08
C LYS A 124 -15.79 5.64 18.48
N ASN A 125 -14.68 6.08 17.88
CA ASN A 125 -13.54 6.53 18.69
C ASN A 125 -12.90 7.73 17.98
N PRO A 126 -13.57 8.91 18.02
CA PRO A 126 -13.20 10.06 17.22
C PRO A 126 -12.13 10.91 17.90
N SER A 127 -11.74 10.60 19.14
CA SER A 127 -10.98 11.53 19.96
C SER A 127 -9.61 11.86 19.36
N LEU A 128 -8.83 10.87 18.93
CA LEU A 128 -7.50 11.18 18.38
C LEU A 128 -7.56 11.86 17.01
N GLY A 129 -8.39 11.34 16.08
CA GLY A 129 -8.44 11.86 14.72
C GLY A 129 -9.16 13.21 14.60
N ILE A 130 -10.21 13.46 15.40
CA ILE A 130 -10.88 14.77 15.43
C ILE A 130 -10.03 15.79 16.17
N VAL A 131 -9.35 15.42 17.26
CA VAL A 131 -8.41 16.34 17.93
C VAL A 131 -7.26 16.68 16.99
N GLU A 132 -6.70 15.71 16.26
CA GLU A 132 -5.65 15.97 15.29
C GLU A 132 -6.14 16.82 14.10
N ILE A 133 -7.34 16.57 13.58
CA ILE A 133 -7.94 17.40 12.53
C ILE A 133 -8.25 18.80 13.07
N GLN A 134 -8.70 18.94 14.31
CA GLN A 134 -8.95 20.23 14.96
C GLN A 134 -7.66 20.99 15.24
N GLU A 135 -6.59 20.31 15.65
CA GLU A 135 -5.25 20.87 15.81
C GLU A 135 -4.67 21.28 14.47
N ARG A 136 -4.86 20.48 13.41
CA ARG A 136 -4.50 20.84 12.03
C ARG A 136 -5.30 22.04 11.53
N LEU A 137 -6.61 22.09 11.82
CA LEU A 137 -7.45 23.23 11.43
C LEU A 137 -7.00 24.49 12.16
N LYS A 138 -6.73 24.40 13.46
CA LYS A 138 -6.17 25.49 14.27
C LYS A 138 -4.81 25.95 13.74
N ALA A 139 -3.90 25.03 13.40
CA ALA A 139 -2.60 25.38 12.87
C ALA A 139 -2.71 26.07 11.50
N VAL A 140 -3.63 25.63 10.64
CA VAL A 140 -3.91 26.28 9.35
C VAL A 140 -4.57 27.65 9.58
N GLU A 141 -5.48 27.78 10.53
CA GLU A 141 -6.14 29.02 10.91
C GLU A 141 -5.13 30.03 11.48
N GLU A 142 -4.20 29.59 12.34
CA GLU A 142 -3.10 30.39 12.86
C GLU A 142 -2.10 30.77 11.77
N LEU A 143 -1.83 29.91 10.78
CA LEU A 143 -1.01 30.25 9.61
C LEU A 143 -1.69 31.27 8.71
N LEU A 144 -3.01 31.16 8.52
CA LEU A 144 -3.81 32.15 7.79
C LEU A 144 -3.85 33.49 8.54
N VAL A 145 -4.11 33.48 9.84
CA VAL A 145 -4.13 34.68 10.69
C VAL A 145 -2.74 35.30 10.81
N SER A 146 -1.67 34.52 10.93
CA SER A 146 -0.30 35.02 10.96
C SER A 146 0.15 35.55 9.60
N SER A 147 -0.26 34.93 8.49
CA SER A 147 -0.04 35.47 7.14
C SER A 147 -0.78 36.80 6.93
N LEU A 148 -2.03 36.89 7.38
CA LEU A 148 -2.83 38.13 7.37
C LEU A 148 -2.28 39.21 8.33
N ARG A 149 -1.65 38.81 9.44
CA ARG A 149 -0.93 39.71 10.38
C ARG A 149 0.43 40.16 9.83
N LYS A 150 1.15 39.29 9.11
CA LYS A 150 2.38 39.62 8.37
C LYS A 150 2.14 40.63 7.24
N THR A 151 0.92 40.68 6.68
CA THR A 151 0.52 41.76 5.75
C THR A 151 0.30 43.12 6.45
N LYS A 152 0.26 43.16 7.79
CA LYS A 152 -0.09 44.36 8.57
C LYS A 152 0.99 44.86 9.51
N VAL A 153 2.07 44.11 9.74
CA VAL A 153 3.12 44.50 10.69
C VAL A 153 4.49 44.06 10.14
N GLU A 154 5.08 44.91 9.30
CA GLU A 154 6.54 45.09 9.35
C GLU A 154 6.84 45.85 10.64
N SER A 155 7.46 45.19 11.62
CA SER A 155 8.48 45.77 12.51
C SER A 155 8.97 44.73 13.52
N GLU A 156 10.18 44.25 13.23
CA GLU A 156 11.32 44.05 14.14
C GLU A 156 11.20 43.18 15.41
N SER A 157 12.18 42.27 15.49
CA SER A 157 12.85 41.75 16.71
C SER A 157 12.30 40.51 17.44
N LEU A 158 12.23 39.33 16.81
CA LEU A 158 12.11 38.04 17.54
C LEU A 158 12.90 36.86 16.94
N ALA A 159 13.94 37.11 16.13
CA ALA A 159 14.65 36.04 15.39
C ALA A 159 15.45 35.04 16.26
N ALA A 160 15.70 35.31 17.55
CA ALA A 160 16.52 34.46 18.40
C ALA A 160 15.72 33.45 19.26
N GLU A 161 14.49 33.79 19.64
CA GLU A 161 13.62 32.92 20.45
C GLU A 161 12.79 31.96 19.56
N GLU A 162 12.51 32.37 18.33
CA GLU A 162 11.83 31.56 17.32
C GLU A 162 12.67 30.38 16.83
N ALA A 163 14.00 30.48 16.80
CA ALA A 163 14.87 29.38 16.38
C ALA A 163 14.87 28.21 17.37
N ALA A 164 14.87 28.47 18.69
CA ALA A 164 14.87 27.43 19.72
C ALA A 164 13.52 26.70 19.81
N ILE A 165 12.41 27.43 19.63
CA ILE A 165 11.05 26.86 19.65
C ILE A 165 10.74 26.14 18.34
N ALA A 166 11.14 26.68 17.18
CA ALA A 166 10.97 26.03 15.88
C ALA A 166 11.74 24.70 15.78
N ILE A 167 12.93 24.60 16.39
CA ILE A 167 13.67 23.33 16.44
C ILE A 167 12.88 22.29 17.26
N SER A 168 12.39 22.66 18.45
CA SER A 168 11.65 21.73 19.34
C SER A 168 10.28 21.29 18.81
N VAL A 169 9.59 22.14 18.03
CA VAL A 169 8.28 21.80 17.43
C VAL A 169 8.45 21.08 16.10
N SER A 170 9.54 21.32 15.35
CA SER A 170 9.83 20.61 14.09
C SER A 170 10.10 19.12 14.28
N GLU A 171 10.71 18.71 15.39
CA GLU A 171 10.93 17.29 15.71
C GLU A 171 9.64 16.57 16.12
N ALA A 172 8.70 17.27 16.78
CA ALA A 172 7.48 16.67 17.31
C ALA A 172 6.32 16.60 16.29
N ILE A 173 6.32 17.42 15.23
CA ILE A 173 5.19 17.50 14.28
C ILE A 173 5.67 17.46 12.82
N THR A 174 6.48 16.46 12.47
CA THR A 174 6.68 16.11 11.06
C THR A 174 5.46 15.33 10.54
N PRO A 175 4.79 15.81 9.47
CA PRO A 175 3.55 15.20 8.98
C PRO A 175 3.67 13.70 8.63
N GLY A 176 2.99 12.86 9.42
CA GLY A 176 2.82 11.43 9.17
C GLY A 176 3.81 10.51 9.88
N LEU A 177 4.74 11.02 10.70
CA LEU A 177 5.60 10.20 11.57
C LEU A 177 4.94 9.81 12.91
N THR A 178 3.71 10.27 13.15
CA THR A 178 2.94 9.94 14.35
C THR A 178 2.77 8.43 14.51
N THR A 179 3.15 7.87 15.65
CA THR A 179 2.98 6.46 15.97
C THR A 179 1.50 6.09 16.08
N VAL A 180 1.05 5.09 15.31
CA VAL A 180 -0.34 4.59 15.33
C VAL A 180 -0.51 3.34 16.17
N ARG A 181 0.51 2.49 16.17
CA ARG A 181 0.52 1.25 16.94
C ARG A 181 1.93 0.89 17.30
N THR A 182 2.06 0.10 18.35
CA THR A 182 3.33 -0.49 18.75
C THR A 182 3.18 -2.00 18.64
N ILE A 183 4.15 -2.64 17.98
CA ILE A 183 4.26 -4.09 17.92
C ILE A 183 5.32 -4.54 18.91
N THR A 184 5.00 -5.53 19.73
CA THR A 184 5.88 -6.11 20.72
C THR A 184 6.30 -7.52 20.34
N TYR A 185 7.53 -7.88 20.71
CA TYR A 185 8.05 -9.24 20.66
C TYR A 185 9.00 -9.41 21.84
N LYS A 186 8.66 -10.30 22.78
CA LYS A 186 9.35 -10.42 24.08
C LYS A 186 9.39 -9.06 24.79
N ASP A 187 10.55 -8.65 25.30
CA ASP A 187 10.76 -7.36 25.98
C ASP A 187 11.03 -6.20 25.02
N GLN A 188 10.94 -6.44 23.70
CA GLN A 188 11.22 -5.43 22.69
C GLN A 188 9.94 -4.94 22.03
N TYR A 189 9.96 -3.67 21.63
CA TYR A 189 8.85 -3.04 20.92
C TYR A 189 9.34 -2.26 19.70
N VAL A 190 8.44 -2.03 18.75
CA VAL A 190 8.65 -1.16 17.61
C VAL A 190 7.40 -0.33 17.33
N ASP A 191 7.61 0.97 17.21
CA ASP A 191 6.56 1.93 16.92
C ASP A 191 6.35 2.04 15.42
N ILE A 192 5.09 1.89 15.00
CA ILE A 192 4.68 1.95 13.60
C ILE A 192 4.08 3.33 13.33
N PRO A 193 4.74 4.15 12.49
CA PRO A 193 4.20 5.42 12.04
C PRO A 193 2.91 5.26 11.24
N TYR A 194 2.05 6.28 11.26
CA TYR A 194 0.75 6.27 10.58
C TYR A 194 0.84 5.89 9.11
N PHE A 195 1.86 6.39 8.41
CA PHE A 195 2.01 6.11 6.98
C PHE A 195 2.34 4.66 6.63
N LEU A 196 2.86 3.89 7.58
CA LEU A 196 3.16 2.47 7.39
C LEU A 196 2.01 1.55 7.78
N ARG A 197 0.90 2.08 8.33
CA ARG A 197 -0.23 1.27 8.77
C ARG A 197 -0.74 0.32 7.67
N ASP A 198 -0.81 0.81 6.44
CA ASP A 198 -1.38 0.07 5.30
C ASP A 198 -0.30 -0.38 4.31
N ALA A 199 0.96 -0.40 4.74
CA ALA A 199 2.07 -0.85 3.92
C ALA A 199 2.01 -2.37 3.73
N PHE A 200 2.17 -2.83 2.48
CA PHE A 200 2.34 -4.24 2.18
C PHE A 200 3.72 -4.71 2.63
N LEU A 201 3.74 -5.84 3.33
CA LEU A 201 4.98 -6.51 3.72
C LEU A 201 5.44 -7.38 2.55
N LEU A 202 6.13 -6.74 1.61
CA LEU A 202 6.70 -7.44 0.45
C LEU A 202 7.78 -8.42 0.93
N PRO A 203 7.62 -9.74 0.73
CA PRO A 203 8.59 -10.73 1.23
C PRO A 203 10.02 -10.46 0.77
N GLN A 204 10.19 -9.90 -0.43
CA GLN A 204 11.49 -9.57 -1.01
C GLN A 204 12.27 -8.53 -0.22
N ARG A 205 11.61 -7.74 0.65
CA ARG A 205 12.27 -6.77 1.53
C ARG A 205 12.79 -7.39 2.83
N PHE A 206 12.46 -8.64 3.10
CA PHE A 206 12.85 -9.37 4.30
C PHE A 206 13.72 -10.56 3.89
N GLU A 207 15.00 -10.33 3.62
CA GLU A 207 15.90 -11.36 3.04
C GLU A 207 15.92 -12.67 3.85
N LYS A 208 15.87 -12.58 5.17
CA LYS A 208 15.93 -13.74 6.07
C LYS A 208 14.54 -14.31 6.36
N SER A 209 13.49 -13.49 6.26
CA SER A 209 12.11 -13.87 6.54
C SER A 209 11.22 -13.99 5.30
N GLU A 210 11.79 -13.97 4.09
CA GLU A 210 11.04 -13.99 2.82
C GLU A 210 10.10 -15.20 2.78
N THR A 211 10.65 -16.40 3.00
CA THR A 211 9.85 -17.64 2.94
C THR A 211 8.82 -17.69 4.07
N PHE A 212 9.14 -17.10 5.23
CA PHE A 212 8.24 -17.03 6.38
C PHE A 212 7.03 -16.14 6.07
N LEU A 213 7.27 -14.96 5.49
CA LEU A 213 6.21 -14.04 5.04
C LEU A 213 5.38 -14.61 3.90
N ILE A 214 5.99 -15.33 2.94
CA ILE A 214 5.24 -16.00 1.86
C ILE A 214 4.25 -17.01 2.45
N ARG A 215 4.65 -17.80 3.46
CA ARG A 215 3.75 -18.78 4.10
C ARG A 215 2.68 -18.12 4.95
N LEU A 216 3.02 -17.07 5.71
CA LEU A 216 2.03 -16.27 6.45
C LEU A 216 1.00 -15.66 5.50
N GLY A 217 1.45 -15.04 4.41
CA GLY A 217 0.58 -14.46 3.40
C GLY A 217 -0.30 -15.50 2.69
N ALA A 218 0.16 -16.74 2.51
CA ALA A 218 -0.66 -17.82 1.95
C ALA A 218 -1.84 -18.19 2.87
N GLU A 219 -1.66 -18.09 4.19
CA GLU A 219 -2.73 -18.27 5.18
C GLU A 219 -3.57 -17.00 5.42
N GLN A 220 -3.39 -15.97 4.57
CA GLN A 220 -4.03 -14.64 4.68
C GLN A 220 -3.70 -13.90 5.98
N GLN A 221 -2.54 -14.19 6.57
CA GLN A 221 -2.04 -13.47 7.74
C GLN A 221 -0.83 -12.62 7.34
N ALA A 222 -0.74 -11.40 7.87
CA ALA A 222 0.43 -10.54 7.74
C ALA A 222 0.82 -10.14 6.30
N ARG A 223 -0.13 -9.97 5.37
CA ARG A 223 0.17 -9.36 4.06
C ARG A 223 0.39 -7.86 4.18
N ILE A 224 -0.29 -7.24 5.16
CA ILE A 224 -0.28 -5.80 5.41
C ILE A 224 0.17 -5.56 6.86
N MET A 225 0.87 -4.44 7.08
CA MET A 225 1.33 -4.02 8.41
C MET A 225 0.20 -3.95 9.46
N SER A 226 -1.02 -3.59 9.06
CA SER A 226 -2.21 -3.59 9.94
C SER A 226 -2.70 -4.98 10.34
N GLU A 227 -2.40 -6.02 9.56
CA GLU A 227 -2.83 -7.40 9.82
C GLU A 227 -1.91 -8.11 10.81
N LEU A 228 -0.73 -7.57 11.09
CA LEU A 228 0.15 -8.10 12.13
C LEU A 228 -0.54 -8.00 13.49
N PRO A 229 -0.42 -9.00 14.38
CA PRO A 229 -0.88 -8.89 15.76
C PRO A 229 -0.01 -7.90 16.55
N ASN A 230 -0.56 -7.36 17.65
CA ASN A 230 0.19 -6.45 18.53
C ASN A 230 1.36 -7.15 19.24
N ASN A 231 1.23 -8.46 19.51
CA ASN A 231 2.32 -9.30 19.99
C ASN A 231 2.65 -10.32 18.89
N LEU A 232 3.91 -10.36 18.43
CA LEU A 232 4.37 -11.29 17.41
C LEU A 232 4.67 -12.71 17.95
N GLU A 233 4.65 -12.90 19.27
CA GLU A 233 4.89 -14.21 19.87
C GLU A 233 3.82 -15.23 19.44
N GLY A 234 4.28 -16.37 18.92
CA GLY A 234 3.40 -17.47 18.52
C GLY A 234 2.83 -17.33 17.10
N LEU A 235 3.32 -16.40 16.28
CA LEU A 235 3.04 -16.33 14.85
C LEU A 235 3.44 -17.63 14.11
N ASN A 236 4.45 -18.32 14.60
CA ASN A 236 4.93 -19.58 14.06
C ASN A 236 3.88 -20.71 14.13
N ARG A 237 2.87 -20.60 15.00
CA ARG A 237 1.77 -21.57 15.08
C ARG A 237 0.96 -21.66 13.78
N TYR A 238 0.98 -20.59 12.99
CA TYR A 238 0.34 -20.48 11.68
C TYR A 238 1.26 -20.87 10.53
N THR A 239 2.46 -21.39 10.77
CA THR A 239 3.34 -21.83 9.68
C THR A 239 4.05 -23.14 10.03
N LYS A 240 3.79 -24.19 9.23
CA LYS A 240 4.51 -25.46 9.40
C LYS A 240 6.02 -25.25 9.19
N ARG A 241 6.84 -25.74 10.13
CA ARG A 241 8.33 -25.73 10.14
C ARG A 241 9.03 -24.42 10.54
N TYR A 242 8.33 -23.46 11.13
CA TYR A 242 8.97 -22.27 11.71
C TYR A 242 8.89 -22.28 13.23
N ASN A 243 9.92 -21.70 13.84
CA ASN A 243 10.14 -21.68 15.29
C ASN A 243 10.27 -20.22 15.75
N GLU A 244 10.29 -19.99 17.07
CA GLU A 244 10.50 -18.66 17.68
C GLU A 244 11.72 -17.90 17.13
N LYS A 245 12.76 -18.62 16.69
CA LYS A 245 13.93 -18.00 16.04
C LYS A 245 13.54 -17.17 14.79
N HIS A 246 12.59 -17.65 14.00
CA HIS A 246 12.15 -16.96 12.79
C HIS A 246 11.24 -15.77 13.10
N GLU A 247 10.47 -15.82 14.18
CA GLU A 247 9.71 -14.65 14.67
C GLU A 247 10.66 -13.53 15.10
N GLY A 248 11.74 -13.88 15.81
CA GLY A 248 12.76 -12.91 16.22
C GLY A 248 13.48 -12.27 15.03
N ILE A 249 13.87 -13.07 14.04
CA ILE A 249 14.49 -12.57 12.80
C ILE A 249 13.52 -11.63 12.05
N PHE A 250 12.25 -12.03 11.93
CA PHE A 250 11.24 -11.19 11.29
C PHE A 250 11.04 -9.86 12.03
N PHE A 251 11.02 -9.88 13.36
CA PHE A 251 10.88 -8.67 14.16
C PHE A 251 12.10 -7.72 14.02
N GLU A 252 13.32 -8.27 13.96
CA GLU A 252 14.53 -7.48 13.67
C GLU A 252 14.47 -6.84 12.28
N GLU A 253 14.09 -7.61 11.26
CA GLU A 253 13.92 -7.08 9.90
C GLU A 253 12.77 -6.06 9.80
N LEU A 254 11.71 -6.23 10.60
CA LEU A 254 10.60 -5.28 10.68
C LEU A 254 11.05 -3.93 11.26
N LYS A 255 11.89 -3.95 12.30
CA LYS A 255 12.51 -2.74 12.84
C LYS A 255 13.35 -2.03 11.79
N GLN A 256 14.19 -2.78 11.07
CA GLN A 256 15.01 -2.24 10.01
C GLN A 256 14.14 -1.63 8.89
N TYR A 257 13.12 -2.35 8.42
CA TYR A 257 12.17 -1.89 7.41
C TYR A 257 11.49 -0.57 7.80
N ILE A 258 11.02 -0.45 9.05
CA ILE A 258 10.37 0.76 9.54
C ILE A 258 11.34 1.94 9.51
N GLU A 259 12.60 1.74 9.91
CA GLU A 259 13.61 2.80 9.93
C GLU A 259 14.01 3.23 8.51
N GLU A 260 14.17 2.28 7.58
CA GLU A 260 14.36 2.55 6.15
C GLU A 260 13.23 3.43 5.60
N GLU A 261 11.98 3.08 5.87
CA GLU A 261 10.82 3.81 5.38
C GLU A 261 10.67 5.21 6.01
N LYS A 262 11.03 5.37 7.29
CA LYS A 262 11.10 6.69 7.93
C LYS A 262 12.12 7.58 7.23
N ASN A 263 13.30 7.04 6.93
CA ASN A 263 14.36 7.77 6.24
C ASN A 263 13.95 8.16 4.81
N ARG A 264 13.35 7.23 4.05
CA ARG A 264 12.80 7.51 2.71
C ARG A 264 11.77 8.62 2.74
N ARG A 265 10.84 8.58 3.71
CA ARG A 265 9.81 9.61 3.87
C ARG A 265 10.42 10.97 4.21
N ARG A 266 11.43 11.00 5.10
CA ARG A 266 12.17 12.22 5.43
C ARG A 266 12.82 12.83 4.18
N LEU A 267 13.53 12.02 3.40
CA LEU A 267 14.15 12.45 2.14
C LEU A 267 13.14 13.01 1.13
N MET A 268 12.00 12.34 0.96
CA MET A 268 10.94 12.79 0.06
C MET A 268 10.29 14.11 0.52
N LEU A 269 10.25 14.37 1.83
CA LEU A 269 9.75 15.62 2.39
C LEU A 269 10.76 16.77 2.25
N GLU A 270 12.06 16.47 2.39
CA GLU A 270 13.14 17.45 2.24
C GLU A 270 13.33 17.90 0.78
N ARG A 271 13.07 17.02 -0.19
CA ARG A 271 13.25 17.28 -1.62
C ARG A 271 11.98 17.03 -2.44
N PRO A 272 10.95 17.89 -2.30
CA PRO A 272 9.71 17.74 -3.04
C PRO A 272 9.95 17.99 -4.54
N GLY A 273 9.60 17.02 -5.38
CA GLY A 273 9.66 17.14 -6.85
C GLY A 273 10.78 16.32 -7.51
N GLU A 274 11.74 15.81 -6.73
CA GLU A 274 12.73 14.86 -7.23
C GLU A 274 12.13 13.45 -7.32
N LEU A 275 12.47 12.72 -8.40
CA LEU A 275 12.09 11.32 -8.55
C LEU A 275 13.19 10.42 -7.98
N PHE A 276 12.84 9.65 -6.96
CA PHE A 276 13.78 8.76 -6.27
C PHE A 276 13.52 7.31 -6.63
N PHE A 277 14.60 6.59 -6.93
CA PHE A 277 14.63 5.13 -6.93
C PHE A 277 15.34 4.65 -5.68
N PHE A 278 14.72 3.69 -4.99
CA PHE A 278 15.21 3.14 -3.74
C PHE A 278 15.61 1.68 -3.91
N PHE A 279 16.68 1.33 -3.20
CA PHE A 279 17.10 -0.04 -2.93
C PHE A 279 17.42 -0.11 -1.44
N LYS A 280 16.48 -0.61 -0.62
CA LYS A 280 16.55 -0.56 0.85
C LYS A 280 16.71 0.88 1.40
N ASP A 281 17.67 1.15 2.26
CA ASP A 281 18.01 2.49 2.78
C ASP A 281 18.67 3.40 1.74
N ASP A 282 19.17 2.81 0.65
CA ASP A 282 19.97 3.47 -0.36
C ASP A 282 19.09 4.02 -1.50
N TYR A 283 19.49 5.16 -2.11
CA TYR A 283 18.68 5.82 -3.14
C TYR A 283 19.50 6.39 -4.30
N ILE A 284 18.79 6.66 -5.40
CA ILE A 284 19.27 7.36 -6.62
C ILE A 284 18.26 8.45 -6.94
N VAL A 285 18.76 9.62 -7.32
CA VAL A 285 17.95 10.70 -7.88
C VAL A 285 17.91 10.53 -9.38
N VAL A 286 16.72 10.32 -9.94
CA VAL A 286 16.54 10.17 -11.38
C VAL A 286 16.51 11.55 -12.01
N THR A 287 17.64 11.92 -12.62
CA THR A 287 17.75 13.13 -13.44
C THR A 287 17.10 12.89 -14.80
N GLU A 288 16.80 13.97 -15.53
CA GLU A 288 16.24 13.89 -16.89
C GLU A 288 17.12 13.03 -17.81
N GLU A 289 18.44 13.20 -17.74
CA GLU A 289 19.39 12.42 -18.52
C GLU A 289 19.38 10.94 -18.16
N LEU A 290 19.31 10.61 -16.85
CA LEU A 290 19.23 9.23 -16.40
C LEU A 290 17.90 8.59 -16.84
N SER A 291 16.80 9.36 -16.84
CA SER A 291 15.45 8.90 -17.18
C SER A 291 15.36 8.39 -18.62
N GLN A 292 16.10 9.03 -19.55
CA GLN A 292 16.06 8.72 -20.98
C GLN A 292 16.88 7.47 -21.38
N ILE A 293 17.71 6.93 -20.48
CA ILE A 293 18.58 5.78 -20.78
C ILE A 293 17.72 4.55 -21.08
N LEU A 294 18.06 3.83 -22.16
CA LEU A 294 17.36 2.62 -22.58
C LEU A 294 17.77 1.42 -21.72
N LEU A 295 16.79 0.60 -21.33
CA LEU A 295 16.99 -0.65 -20.63
C LEU A 295 17.34 -1.77 -21.62
N ASN A 296 18.55 -1.72 -22.16
CA ASN A 296 19.07 -2.71 -23.11
C ASN A 296 20.43 -3.28 -22.66
N THR A 297 20.93 -4.27 -23.41
CA THR A 297 22.20 -4.96 -23.11
C THR A 297 23.45 -4.16 -23.48
N GLU A 298 23.28 -3.02 -24.17
CA GLU A 298 24.38 -2.11 -24.52
C GLU A 298 24.69 -1.19 -23.33
N GLU A 299 23.64 -0.68 -22.68
CA GLU A 299 23.73 0.21 -21.53
C GLU A 299 23.92 -0.54 -20.21
N PHE A 300 23.32 -1.74 -20.08
CA PHE A 300 23.32 -2.51 -18.84
C PHE A 300 23.84 -3.93 -19.04
N THR A 301 24.72 -4.39 -18.15
CA THR A 301 25.42 -5.68 -18.29
C THR A 301 25.20 -6.62 -17.10
N GLY A 302 25.23 -7.92 -17.36
CA GLY A 302 25.19 -8.95 -16.31
C GLY A 302 23.79 -9.42 -15.87
N PHE A 303 22.72 -8.94 -16.50
CA PHE A 303 21.35 -9.38 -16.23
C PHE A 303 20.42 -9.35 -17.47
N PRO A 304 20.79 -10.02 -18.59
CA PRO A 304 20.05 -9.96 -19.85
C PRO A 304 18.62 -10.50 -19.75
N ASN A 305 18.38 -11.49 -18.87
CA ASN A 305 17.04 -12.04 -18.66
C ASN A 305 16.09 -11.04 -18.00
N LEU A 306 16.58 -10.21 -17.07
CA LEU A 306 15.79 -9.14 -16.46
C LEU A 306 15.44 -8.09 -17.51
N LEU A 307 16.40 -7.64 -18.31
CA LEU A 307 16.17 -6.65 -19.37
C LEU A 307 15.15 -7.15 -20.40
N LYS A 308 15.22 -8.44 -20.77
CA LYS A 308 14.23 -9.04 -21.66
C LYS A 308 12.82 -8.98 -21.06
N GLN A 309 12.65 -9.40 -19.81
CA GLN A 309 11.34 -9.40 -19.13
C GLN A 309 10.80 -7.98 -18.90
N LEU A 310 11.68 -7.01 -18.60
CA LEU A 310 11.29 -5.61 -18.51
C LEU A 310 10.77 -5.07 -19.85
N ASN A 311 11.45 -5.39 -20.95
CA ASN A 311 11.01 -4.99 -22.29
C ASN A 311 9.70 -5.68 -22.72
N GLU A 312 9.51 -6.95 -22.36
CA GLU A 312 8.23 -7.67 -22.56
C GLU A 312 7.08 -6.98 -21.81
N ASP A 313 7.35 -6.43 -20.63
CA ASP A 313 6.41 -5.64 -19.82
C ASP A 313 6.36 -4.15 -20.21
N GLN A 314 6.89 -3.78 -21.39
CA GLN A 314 6.92 -2.42 -21.94
C GLN A 314 7.76 -1.41 -21.13
N MET A 315 8.58 -1.87 -20.18
CA MET A 315 9.55 -1.05 -19.46
C MET A 315 10.86 -0.97 -20.23
N THR A 316 10.91 -0.04 -21.18
CA THR A 316 12.05 0.15 -22.10
C THR A 316 13.07 1.19 -21.65
N ARG A 317 12.76 2.00 -20.64
CA ARG A 317 13.55 3.14 -20.17
C ARG A 317 13.67 3.16 -18.66
N VAL A 318 14.73 3.78 -18.16
CA VAL A 318 14.98 3.91 -16.71
C VAL A 318 13.82 4.59 -16.00
N GLU A 319 13.17 5.60 -16.61
CA GLU A 319 11.99 6.27 -16.04
C GLU A 319 10.78 5.35 -15.80
N HIS A 320 10.70 4.22 -16.51
CA HIS A 320 9.63 3.25 -16.34
C HIS A 320 9.87 2.29 -15.17
N LEU A 321 11.04 2.32 -14.54
CA LEU A 321 11.34 1.45 -13.40
C LEU A 321 10.48 1.83 -12.18
N PRO A 322 10.09 0.84 -11.36
CA PRO A 322 9.39 1.12 -10.12
C PRO A 322 10.27 1.90 -9.15
N LYS A 323 9.65 2.76 -8.33
CA LYS A 323 10.34 3.52 -7.28
C LYS A 323 11.09 2.63 -6.29
N GLU A 324 10.56 1.43 -6.03
CA GLU A 324 11.23 0.39 -5.25
C GLU A 324 11.77 -0.68 -6.19
N LEU A 325 13.09 -0.73 -6.34
CA LEU A 325 13.73 -1.65 -7.27
C LEU A 325 13.71 -3.10 -6.76
N VAL A 326 13.62 -3.32 -5.44
CA VAL A 326 13.55 -4.67 -4.86
C VAL A 326 12.33 -5.45 -5.38
N ILE A 327 11.26 -4.76 -5.81
CA ILE A 327 10.09 -5.39 -6.45
C ILE A 327 10.47 -6.18 -7.71
N LEU A 328 11.54 -5.80 -8.40
CA LEU A 328 12.02 -6.49 -9.60
C LEU A 328 12.51 -7.92 -9.32
N ALA A 329 12.79 -8.26 -8.05
CA ALA A 329 13.10 -9.64 -7.66
C ALA A 329 11.88 -10.59 -7.78
N LYS A 330 10.68 -10.09 -8.12
CA LYS A 330 9.53 -10.93 -8.45
C LYS A 330 9.64 -11.62 -9.82
N TYR A 331 10.51 -11.12 -10.69
CA TYR A 331 10.68 -11.65 -12.05
C TYR A 331 11.35 -13.02 -12.06
N ASN A 332 11.04 -13.83 -13.07
CA ASN A 332 11.50 -15.20 -13.13
C ASN A 332 13.03 -15.24 -13.27
N ASN A 333 13.70 -15.97 -12.37
CA ASN A 333 15.16 -16.06 -12.28
C ASN A 333 15.86 -14.70 -12.04
N VAL A 334 15.20 -13.79 -11.32
CA VAL A 334 15.77 -12.52 -10.87
C VAL A 334 15.86 -12.52 -9.36
N GLY A 335 17.08 -12.61 -8.82
CA GLY A 335 17.31 -12.50 -7.38
C GLY A 335 17.61 -11.06 -6.95
N ILE A 336 17.63 -10.83 -5.63
CA ILE A 336 17.99 -9.52 -5.03
C ILE A 336 19.38 -9.06 -5.51
N SER A 337 20.33 -9.99 -5.68
CA SER A 337 21.68 -9.69 -6.19
C SER A 337 21.69 -9.17 -7.63
N THR A 338 20.71 -9.57 -8.46
CA THR A 338 20.53 -9.06 -9.82
C THR A 338 20.02 -7.61 -9.77
N VAL A 339 19.07 -7.33 -8.89
CA VAL A 339 18.54 -5.97 -8.66
C VAL A 339 19.63 -5.05 -8.10
N GLU A 340 20.45 -5.55 -7.18
CA GLU A 340 21.58 -4.80 -6.63
C GLU A 340 22.59 -4.39 -7.72
N LYS A 341 22.87 -5.29 -8.67
CA LYS A 341 23.72 -4.98 -9.84
C LYS A 341 23.12 -3.88 -10.71
N LEU A 342 21.81 -3.93 -10.97
CA LEU A 342 21.09 -2.88 -11.71
C LEU A 342 21.23 -1.54 -10.97
N PHE A 343 20.96 -1.52 -9.66
CA PHE A 343 21.08 -0.32 -8.84
C PHE A 343 22.50 0.26 -8.85
N ARG A 344 23.53 -0.58 -8.77
CA ARG A 344 24.93 -0.13 -8.85
C ARG A 344 25.26 0.50 -10.20
N GLN A 345 24.84 -0.11 -11.30
CA GLN A 345 25.05 0.45 -12.64
C GLN A 345 24.30 1.77 -12.84
N LEU A 346 23.10 1.91 -12.28
CA LEU A 346 22.37 3.19 -12.28
C LEU A 346 23.13 4.27 -11.49
N LYS A 347 23.71 3.93 -10.32
CA LYS A 347 24.57 4.86 -9.56
C LYS A 347 25.83 5.26 -10.32
N GLU A 348 26.46 4.32 -11.03
CA GLU A 348 27.65 4.59 -11.85
C GLU A 348 27.30 5.58 -12.98
N LYS A 349 26.23 5.32 -13.73
CA LYS A 349 25.76 6.22 -14.80
C LYS A 349 25.33 7.59 -14.29
N GLN A 350 24.71 7.67 -13.11
CA GLN A 350 24.40 8.96 -12.48
C GLN A 350 25.67 9.77 -12.21
N LYS A 351 26.74 9.13 -11.72
CA LYS A 351 28.02 9.80 -11.44
C LYS A 351 28.76 10.22 -12.71
N GLU A 352 28.69 9.41 -13.76
CA GLU A 352 29.27 9.74 -15.07
C GLU A 352 28.61 11.00 -15.64
N ASN A 353 27.29 11.11 -15.55
CA ASN A 353 26.54 12.28 -16.03
C ASN A 353 26.74 13.54 -15.16
N MET A 354 27.06 13.40 -13.86
CA MET A 354 27.38 14.53 -12.98
C MET A 354 28.81 15.08 -13.14
N ASN A 355 29.69 14.38 -13.87
CA ASN A 355 31.08 14.77 -14.10
C ASN A 355 31.32 15.38 -15.50
N ILE A 356 30.25 15.68 -16.23
CA ILE A 356 30.23 16.47 -17.46
C ILE A 356 29.60 17.83 -17.11
#